data_AF-A0A7Y0X9L7-F1
#
_entry.id   AF-A0A7Y0X9L7-F1
#
_cell.length_a   1.000
_cell.length_b   1.000
_cell.length_c   1.000
_cell.angle_alpha   90.00
_cell.angle_beta   90.00
_cell.angle_gamma   90.00
#
_symmetry.space_group_name_H-M   'P 1'
#
loop_
_entity.id
_entity.type
_entity.pdbx_description
1 polymer ?
#
loop_
_entity_poly.entity_id
_entity_poly.type
_entity_poly.pdbx_seq_one_letter_code
_entity_poly.pdbx_strand_id
1 'polypeptide(L)'
;KWLHHNGFSYKQPKGVPHKFDEAKQQAFIDAYEALKASCDEDESIVFIDAVHPTLSTKISHGWIRTGQDKVIETTGNRSRLNIIGALNLSDIGATIVHNYESIN
;
A
#
# COMPACT_ATOMS: atom_id res chain seq x y z
N LYS A 1 -17.74 -21.81 -27.05
CA LYS A 1 -17.68 -22.48 -25.72
C LYS A 1 -16.46 -23.42 -25.57
N TRP A 2 -15.29 -23.10 -26.15
CA TRP A 2 -14.12 -23.99 -26.06
C TRP A 2 -13.46 -23.98 -24.68
N LEU A 3 -13.29 -22.80 -24.07
CA LEU A 3 -12.64 -22.62 -22.77
C LEU A 3 -13.29 -23.46 -21.65
N HIS A 4 -14.62 -23.37 -21.52
CA HIS A 4 -15.35 -24.20 -20.56
C HIS A 4 -15.28 -25.70 -20.87
N HIS A 5 -15.25 -26.09 -22.16
CA HIS A 5 -15.12 -27.49 -22.57
C HIS A 5 -13.74 -28.08 -22.27
N ASN A 6 -12.74 -27.22 -22.09
CA ASN A 6 -11.36 -27.60 -21.79
C ASN A 6 -10.98 -27.29 -20.33
N GLY A 7 -11.98 -27.15 -19.45
CA GLY A 7 -11.75 -26.97 -18.00
C GLY A 7 -11.24 -25.59 -17.58
N PHE A 8 -11.19 -24.61 -18.49
CA PHE A 8 -10.81 -23.25 -18.14
C PHE A 8 -11.96 -22.54 -17.43
N SER A 9 -11.61 -21.82 -16.37
CA SER A 9 -12.52 -21.02 -15.55
C SER A 9 -12.08 -19.56 -15.56
N TYR A 10 -13.02 -18.63 -15.68
CA TYR A 10 -12.71 -17.21 -15.48
C TYR A 10 -12.45 -16.96 -14.00
N LYS A 11 -11.20 -16.61 -13.66
CA LYS A 11 -10.77 -16.30 -12.29
C LYS A 11 -9.79 -15.13 -12.33
N GLN A 12 -9.91 -14.23 -11.38
CA GLN A 12 -8.87 -13.24 -11.11
C GLN A 12 -7.75 -13.94 -10.31
N PRO A 13 -6.50 -13.95 -10.80
CA PRO A 13 -5.39 -14.54 -10.07
C PRO A 13 -5.15 -13.77 -8.75
N LYS A 14 -4.82 -14.50 -7.69
CA LYS A 14 -4.41 -13.90 -6.43
C LYS A 14 -2.95 -13.48 -6.54
N GLY A 15 -2.65 -12.24 -6.22
CA GLY A 15 -1.27 -11.79 -6.08
C GLY A 15 -0.64 -12.47 -4.86
N VAL A 16 0.57 -12.99 -5.04
CA VAL A 16 1.45 -13.37 -3.94
C VAL A 16 2.67 -12.45 -4.00
N PRO A 17 3.25 -12.01 -2.87
CA PRO A 17 4.44 -11.18 -2.90
C PRO A 17 5.57 -11.91 -3.59
N HIS A 18 6.07 -11.35 -4.69
CA HIS A 18 7.14 -11.96 -5.50
C HIS A 18 8.43 -12.20 -4.71
N LYS A 19 8.68 -11.40 -3.67
CA LYS A 19 9.88 -11.46 -2.83
C LYS A 19 9.65 -12.15 -1.48
N PHE A 20 8.53 -12.86 -1.31
CA PHE A 20 8.27 -13.57 -0.05
C PHE A 20 9.37 -14.61 0.22
N ASP A 21 9.92 -14.58 1.44
CA ASP A 21 10.97 -15.47 1.91
C ASP A 21 10.72 -15.71 3.40
N GLU A 22 10.28 -16.91 3.74
CA GLU A 22 9.91 -17.31 5.09
C GLU A 22 11.10 -17.20 6.07
N ALA A 23 12.30 -17.58 5.63
CA ALA A 23 13.50 -17.50 6.46
C ALA A 23 13.87 -16.05 6.79
N LYS A 24 13.73 -15.13 5.81
CA LYS A 24 13.95 -13.70 6.05
C LYS A 24 12.88 -13.09 6.96
N GLN A 25 11.64 -13.55 6.84
CA GLN A 25 10.57 -13.08 7.73
C GLN A 25 10.82 -13.54 9.17
N GLN A 26 11.22 -14.79 9.37
CA GLN A 26 11.56 -15.28 10.71
C GLN A 26 12.75 -14.53 11.31
N ALA A 27 13.81 -14.31 10.52
CA ALA A 27 14.97 -13.53 10.98
C ALA A 27 14.61 -12.09 11.38
N PHE A 28 13.65 -11.47 10.69
CA PHE A 28 13.13 -10.15 11.07
C PHE A 28 12.38 -10.19 12.41
N ILE A 29 11.52 -11.20 12.61
CA ILE A 29 10.76 -11.38 13.86
C ILE A 29 11.72 -11.55 15.04
N ASP A 30 12.71 -12.43 14.91
CA ASP A 30 13.67 -12.71 15.97
C ASP A 30 14.47 -11.44 16.35
N ALA A 31 14.90 -10.67 15.35
CA ALA A 31 15.61 -9.40 15.56
C ALA A 31 14.70 -8.34 16.22
N TYR A 32 13.43 -8.26 15.82
CA TYR A 32 12.47 -7.33 16.39
C TYR A 32 12.16 -7.65 17.86
N GLU A 33 11.95 -8.92 18.21
CA GLU A 33 11.70 -9.34 19.59
C GLU A 33 12.94 -9.08 20.48
N ALA A 34 14.15 -9.33 19.97
CA ALA A 34 15.38 -8.98 20.68
C ALA A 34 15.51 -7.47 20.92
N LEU A 35 15.23 -6.65 19.90
CA LEU A 35 15.24 -5.19 20.01
C LEU A 35 14.22 -4.69 21.03
N LYS A 36 13.01 -5.25 20.98
CA LYS A 36 11.93 -4.92 21.92
C LYS A 36 12.28 -5.27 23.35
N ALA A 37 12.95 -6.40 23.57
CA ALA A 37 13.40 -6.81 24.91
C ALA A 37 14.56 -5.95 25.46
N SER A 38 15.35 -5.31 24.59
CA SER A 38 16.44 -4.42 24.98
C SER A 38 16.03 -2.95 25.11
N CYS A 39 14.80 -2.59 24.76
CA CYS A 39 14.33 -1.21 24.74
C CYS A 39 13.96 -0.75 26.15
N ASP A 40 14.47 0.41 26.57
CA ASP A 40 14.15 1.00 27.88
C ASP A 40 12.73 1.60 27.90
N GLU A 41 12.18 1.88 29.09
CA GLU A 41 10.82 2.44 29.25
C GLU A 41 10.62 3.80 28.56
N ASP A 42 11.70 4.57 28.40
CA ASP A 42 11.69 5.90 27.76
C ASP A 42 11.96 5.85 26.25
N GLU A 43 12.20 4.66 25.69
CA GLU A 43 12.44 4.45 24.27
C GLU A 43 11.17 3.93 23.57
N SER A 44 11.07 4.21 22.27
CA SER A 44 9.93 3.75 21.46
C SER A 44 10.38 3.23 20.12
N ILE A 45 9.88 2.05 19.76
CA ILE A 45 10.10 1.46 18.46
C ILE A 45 8.99 1.91 17.52
N VAL A 46 9.38 2.47 16.37
CA VAL A 46 8.46 2.93 15.33
C VAL A 46 8.69 2.21 14.01
N PHE A 47 7.60 1.94 13.28
CA PHE A 47 7.63 1.43 11.91
C PHE A 47 7.43 2.58 10.95
N ILE A 48 8.43 2.87 10.12
CA ILE A 48 8.41 4.00 9.19
C ILE A 48 8.15 3.51 7.78
N ASP A 49 7.26 4.21 7.06
CA ASP A 49 7.04 4.01 5.64
C ASP A 49 6.76 5.35 4.94
N ALA A 50 6.99 5.40 3.63
CA ALA A 50 6.76 6.57 2.81
C ALA A 50 6.02 6.20 1.52
N VAL A 51 5.00 6.99 1.18
CA VAL A 51 4.21 6.79 -0.03
C VAL A 51 4.06 8.08 -0.83
N HIS A 52 4.14 7.93 -2.14
CA HIS A 52 3.81 8.96 -3.12
C HIS A 52 2.43 8.65 -3.71
N PRO A 53 1.32 9.16 -3.14
CA PRO A 53 0.00 8.94 -3.69
C PRO A 53 -0.10 9.44 -5.13
N THR A 54 -0.85 8.70 -5.95
CA THR A 54 -1.12 9.08 -7.34
C THR A 54 -2.43 9.84 -7.40
N LEU A 55 -2.39 11.07 -7.90
CA LEU A 55 -3.59 11.91 -8.12
C LEU A 55 -4.21 11.68 -9.51
N SER A 56 -3.90 10.57 -10.17
CA SER A 56 -4.38 10.28 -11.51
C SER A 56 -5.74 9.60 -11.47
N THR A 57 -6.69 10.12 -12.25
CA THR A 57 -7.99 9.48 -12.47
C THR A 57 -7.78 8.08 -13.05
N LYS A 58 -8.09 7.04 -12.28
CA LYS A 58 -8.08 5.65 -12.76
C LYS A 58 -9.40 5.37 -13.47
N ILE A 59 -9.37 5.36 -14.80
CA ILE A 59 -10.50 4.89 -15.61
C ILE A 59 -10.61 3.38 -15.40
N SER A 60 -11.79 2.93 -14.98
CA SER A 60 -12.10 1.52 -14.78
C SER A 60 -13.29 1.11 -15.65
N HIS A 61 -14.10 0.14 -15.22
CA HIS A 61 -15.21 -0.38 -15.99
C HIS A 61 -16.53 0.21 -15.51
N GLY A 62 -17.45 0.45 -16.43
CA GLY A 62 -18.80 0.92 -16.11
C GLY A 62 -19.82 0.38 -17.11
N TRP A 63 -21.08 0.31 -16.71
CA TRP A 63 -22.17 -0.02 -17.61
C TRP A 63 -22.47 1.19 -18.50
N ILE A 64 -22.05 1.10 -19.76
CA ILE A 64 -22.26 2.13 -20.78
C ILE A 64 -23.22 1.55 -21.81
N ARG A 65 -24.21 2.35 -22.24
CA ARG A 65 -25.19 1.89 -23.24
C ARG A 65 -24.49 1.57 -24.55
N THR A 66 -24.90 0.48 -25.19
CA THR A 66 -24.37 0.07 -26.49
C THR A 66 -24.50 1.21 -27.51
N GLY A 67 -23.40 1.51 -28.20
CA GLY A 67 -23.33 2.59 -29.18
C GLY A 67 -23.11 3.99 -28.59
N GLN A 68 -22.84 4.11 -27.28
CA GLN A 68 -22.51 5.37 -26.64
C GLN A 68 -21.09 5.36 -26.09
N ASP A 69 -20.39 6.48 -26.27
CA ASP A 69 -19.13 6.75 -25.58
C ASP A 69 -19.39 7.56 -24.32
N LYS A 70 -18.64 7.26 -23.25
CA LYS A 70 -18.63 8.06 -22.02
C LYS A 70 -17.24 8.64 -21.81
N VAL A 71 -17.10 9.94 -22.06
CA VAL A 71 -15.87 10.68 -21.78
C VAL A 71 -15.73 10.84 -20.26
N ILE A 72 -14.53 10.57 -19.75
CA ILE A 72 -14.12 10.81 -18.37
C ILE A 72 -12.98 11.82 -18.42
N GLU A 73 -13.18 12.97 -17.79
CA GLU A 73 -12.12 13.97 -17.66
C GLU A 73 -11.00 13.42 -16.76
N THR A 74 -9.77 13.58 -17.20
CA THR A 74 -8.59 13.16 -16.45
C THR A 74 -7.81 14.40 -16.03
N THR A 75 -7.38 14.45 -14.77
CA THR A 75 -6.58 15.57 -14.28
C THR A 75 -5.11 15.33 -14.66
N GLY A 76 -4.54 16.24 -15.44
CA GLY A 76 -3.12 16.21 -15.85
C GLY A 76 -2.16 16.88 -14.86
N ASN A 77 -2.67 17.68 -13.91
CA ASN A 77 -1.84 18.41 -12.95
C ASN A 77 -1.37 17.47 -11.82
N ARG A 78 -0.05 17.41 -11.62
CA ARG A 78 0.64 16.49 -10.70
C ARG A 78 1.27 17.29 -9.57
N SER A 79 0.48 17.86 -8.66
CA SER A 79 1.02 18.18 -7.35
C SER A 79 1.51 16.87 -6.74
N ARG A 80 2.83 16.76 -6.54
CA ARG A 80 3.42 15.59 -5.88
C ARG A 80 3.20 15.78 -4.38
N LEU A 81 2.47 14.86 -3.78
CA LEU A 81 2.35 14.75 -2.33
C LEU A 81 3.25 13.60 -1.87
N ASN A 82 3.99 13.83 -0.80
CA ASN A 82 4.80 12.82 -0.13
C ASN A 82 4.21 12.64 1.26
N ILE A 83 3.75 11.43 1.58
CA ILE A 83 3.27 11.09 2.92
C ILE A 83 4.34 10.21 3.54
N ILE A 84 4.92 10.66 4.65
CA ILE A 84 5.84 9.89 5.47
C ILE A 84 5.14 9.63 6.79
N GLY A 85 5.09 8.38 7.21
CA GLY A 85 4.45 7.97 8.45
C GLY A 85 5.40 7.16 9.31
N ALA A 86 5.29 7.33 10.62
CA ALA A 86 5.90 6.49 11.62
C ALA A 86 4.79 5.95 12.53
N LEU A 87 4.71 4.63 12.70
CA LEU A 87 3.72 3.96 13.53
C LEU A 87 4.39 3.45 14.80
N ASN A 88 3.99 4.00 15.96
CA ASN A 88 4.29 3.43 17.26
C ASN A 88 3.20 2.41 17.62
N LEU A 89 3.57 1.13 17.76
CA LEU A 89 2.60 0.09 18.13
C LEU A 89 2.20 0.13 19.61
N SER A 90 3.04 0.72 20.47
CA SER A 90 2.75 0.86 21.90
C SER A 90 1.73 1.97 22.20
N ASP A 91 1.59 2.93 21.27
CA ASP A 91 0.63 4.03 21.38
C ASP A 91 0.06 4.41 20.00
N ILE A 92 -0.77 3.52 19.46
CA ILE A 92 -1.40 3.70 18.13
C ILE A 92 -2.35 4.91 18.11
N GLY A 93 -2.90 5.31 19.27
CA GLY A 93 -3.87 6.38 19.40
C GLY A 93 -3.28 7.78 19.30
N ALA A 94 -2.00 7.95 19.65
CA ALA A 94 -1.33 9.25 19.66
C ALA A 94 -0.79 9.67 18.28
N THR A 95 -1.68 9.84 17.30
CA THR A 95 -1.30 10.32 15.97
C THR A 95 -0.91 11.80 16.00
N ILE A 96 0.29 12.12 15.51
CA ILE A 96 0.77 13.49 15.30
C ILE A 96 0.89 13.76 13.80
N VAL A 97 0.41 14.92 13.33
CA VAL A 97 0.42 15.30 11.91
C VAL A 97 1.10 16.64 11.73
N HIS A 98 2.05 16.69 10.80
CA HIS A 98 2.71 17.91 10.36
C HIS A 98 2.65 18.04 8.84
N ASN A 99 2.45 19.26 8.35
CA ASN A 99 2.45 19.57 6.93
C ASN A 99 3.61 20.53 6.63
N TYR A 100 4.41 20.19 5.62
CA TYR A 100 5.55 20.98 5.19
C TYR A 100 5.39 21.30 3.69
N GLU A 101 5.84 22.48 3.28
CA GLU A 101 5.79 22.89 1.88
C GLU A 101 6.84 22.14 1.03
N SER A 102 7.99 21.83 1.62
CA SER A 102 9.03 20.99 1.02
C SER A 102 9.69 20.11 2.09
N ILE A 103 10.27 19.00 1.67
CA ILE A 103 11.11 18.13 2.51
C ILE A 103 12.55 18.56 2.22
N ASN A 104 13.18 19.27 3.15
CA ASN A 104 14.61 19.64 3.14
C ASN A 104 15.16 19.62 4.56
#